data_AF-A0ABD1VMN6-F1
#
_entry.id   AF-A0ABD1VMN6-F1
#
_cell.length_a   1.000
_cell.length_b   1.000
_cell.length_c   1.000
_cell.angle_alpha   90.00
_cell.angle_beta   90.00
_cell.angle_gamma   90.00
#
_symmetry.space_group_name_H-M   'P 1'
#
loop_
_entity.id
_entity.type
_entity.pdbx_description
1 polymer ?
#
loop_
_entity_poly.entity_id
_entity_poly.type
_entity_poly.pdbx_seq_one_letter_code
_entity_poly.pdbx_strand_id
1 'polypeptide(L)'
;MVGHIDDFGIAKLFGQGESIVQTKTLETIGYIAPEYGSEGIVSTSGDVYSFVIVLLEMYARKKPTDAMFGEKMSLKSWVSQSLDDNKIIEVVDANLLRREDNNFSAKEQCVLSILALAMECLINSPMERISTREVVARLEKIKTTFLRTTPDAKDGKGEQINE
;
A
#
# COMPACT_ATOMS: atom_id res chain seq x y z
N MET A 1 13.45 -9.64 4.53
CA MET A 1 13.96 -8.28 4.25
C MET A 1 13.33 -7.32 5.24
N VAL A 2 14.06 -6.30 5.71
CA VAL A 2 13.53 -5.26 6.62
C VAL A 2 13.72 -3.92 5.91
N GLY A 3 12.62 -3.19 5.71
CA GLY A 3 12.64 -1.84 5.15
C GLY A 3 13.00 -0.81 6.21
N HIS A 4 13.76 0.21 5.84
CA HIS A 4 14.10 1.36 6.67
C HIS A 4 13.66 2.62 5.92
N ILE A 5 13.04 3.57 6.64
CA ILE A 5 12.61 4.85 6.09
C ILE A 5 13.69 5.89 6.43
N ASP A 6 14.02 6.74 5.45
CA ASP A 6 14.97 7.85 5.58
C ASP A 6 14.41 9.08 4.84
N ASP A 7 15.17 10.17 4.79
CA ASP A 7 14.82 11.46 4.19
C ASP A 7 13.62 12.16 4.85
N PHE A 8 13.87 12.66 6.06
CA PHE A 8 12.91 13.46 6.83
C PHE A 8 12.97 14.96 6.49
N GLY A 9 13.57 15.35 5.35
CA GLY A 9 13.83 16.76 5.01
C GLY A 9 12.57 17.64 4.90
N ILE A 10 11.41 17.03 4.65
CA ILE A 10 10.11 17.71 4.58
C ILE A 10 9.17 17.39 5.76
N ALA A 11 9.60 16.54 6.69
CA ALA A 11 8.79 16.11 7.84
C ALA A 11 8.37 17.30 8.71
N LYS A 12 7.14 17.24 9.24
CA LYS A 12 6.59 18.27 10.12
C LYS A 12 6.39 17.72 11.52
N LEU A 13 6.81 18.49 12.52
CA LEU A 13 6.52 18.21 13.92
C LEU A 13 5.21 18.90 14.30
N PHE A 14 4.31 18.14 14.90
CA PHE A 14 3.06 18.65 15.45
C PHE A 14 3.26 19.08 16.90
N GLY A 15 2.65 20.20 17.28
CA GLY A 15 2.48 20.58 18.68
C GLY A 15 1.54 19.61 19.41
N GLN A 16 1.54 19.68 20.74
CA GLN A 16 0.67 18.82 21.56
C GLN A 16 -0.81 19.10 21.25
N GLY A 17 -1.52 18.09 20.75
CA GLY A 17 -2.94 18.20 20.37
C GLY A 17 -3.19 18.69 18.94
N GLU A 18 -2.14 19.01 18.18
CA GLU A 18 -2.27 19.31 16.76
C GLU A 18 -2.32 18.01 15.94
N SER A 19 -3.25 17.96 14.99
CA SER A 19 -3.40 16.83 14.05
C SER A 19 -3.25 17.25 12.58
N ILE A 20 -3.22 18.56 12.33
CA ILE A 20 -3.19 19.19 11.01
C ILE A 20 -2.28 20.42 11.05
N VAL A 21 -1.39 20.54 10.07
CA VAL A 21 -0.51 21.70 9.86
C VAL A 21 -0.62 22.13 8.40
N GLN A 22 -0.70 23.42 8.13
CA GLN A 22 -0.65 23.94 6.76
C GLN A 22 0.78 24.25 6.33
N THR A 23 1.11 23.94 5.08
CA THR A 23 2.44 24.20 4.51
C THR A 23 2.39 24.66 3.06
N LYS A 24 3.51 25.23 2.61
CA LYS A 24 3.76 25.59 1.19
C LYS A 24 4.87 24.73 0.57
N THR A 25 5.38 23.75 1.32
CA THR A 25 6.39 22.81 0.81
C THR A 25 5.80 22.00 -0.34
N LEU A 26 6.55 21.81 -1.44
CA LEU A 26 6.12 20.92 -2.52
C LEU A 26 6.40 19.47 -2.12
N GLU A 27 5.43 18.59 -2.31
CA GLU A 27 5.59 17.14 -2.18
C GLU A 27 5.88 16.47 -3.54
N THR A 28 6.14 15.17 -3.50
CA THR A 28 6.40 14.36 -4.69
C THR A 28 5.10 14.04 -5.44
N ILE A 29 4.99 14.56 -6.67
CA ILE A 29 3.83 14.35 -7.55
C ILE A 29 3.50 12.86 -7.67
N GLY A 30 2.21 12.55 -7.56
CA GLY A 30 1.67 11.19 -7.66
C GLY A 30 1.52 10.47 -6.32
N TYR A 31 2.22 10.92 -5.28
CA TYR A 31 2.11 10.38 -3.92
C TYR A 31 1.26 11.28 -3.00
N ILE A 32 1.08 12.54 -3.40
CA ILE A 32 0.42 13.61 -2.64
C ILE A 32 -1.04 13.26 -2.34
N ALA A 33 -1.43 13.39 -1.07
CA ALA A 33 -2.83 13.31 -0.66
C ALA A 33 -3.63 14.51 -1.19
N PRO A 34 -4.91 14.35 -1.58
CA PRO A 34 -5.67 15.43 -2.22
C PRO A 34 -5.69 16.76 -1.46
N GLU A 35 -5.88 16.71 -0.14
CA GLU A 35 -5.89 17.85 0.80
C GLU A 35 -4.53 18.54 0.90
N TYR A 36 -3.43 17.80 0.74
CA TYR A 36 -2.11 18.40 0.67
C TYR A 36 -1.96 19.17 -0.64
N GLY A 37 -2.34 18.54 -1.76
CA GLY A 37 -2.25 19.16 -3.08
C GLY A 37 -3.14 20.40 -3.26
N SER A 38 -4.31 20.42 -2.63
CA SER A 38 -5.27 21.53 -2.74
C SER A 38 -5.06 22.63 -1.69
N GLU A 39 -4.80 22.26 -0.44
CA GLU A 39 -4.82 23.17 0.70
C GLU A 39 -3.50 23.24 1.46
N GLY A 40 -2.50 22.44 1.06
CA GLY A 40 -1.23 22.32 1.77
C GLY A 40 -1.38 21.67 3.15
N ILE A 41 -2.44 20.89 3.36
CA ILE A 41 -2.73 20.24 4.65
C ILE A 41 -1.84 19.01 4.83
N VAL A 42 -1.00 19.06 5.87
CA VAL A 42 -0.17 17.94 6.34
C VAL A 42 -0.88 17.26 7.50
N SER A 43 -0.99 15.93 7.43
CA SER A 43 -1.59 15.13 8.48
C SER A 43 -1.06 13.69 8.43
N THR A 44 -1.21 12.97 9.53
CA THR A 44 -0.93 11.52 9.57
C THR A 44 -1.82 10.71 8.63
N SER A 45 -3.01 11.22 8.30
CA SER A 45 -3.91 10.63 7.29
C SER A 45 -3.36 10.83 5.87
N GLY A 46 -2.64 11.93 5.61
CA GLY A 46 -1.89 12.15 4.38
C GLY A 46 -0.71 11.19 4.23
N ASP A 47 0.00 10.90 5.33
CA ASP A 47 1.08 9.90 5.33
C ASP A 47 0.56 8.50 4.97
N VAL A 48 -0.63 8.13 5.47
CA VAL A 48 -1.29 6.86 5.12
C VAL A 48 -1.60 6.79 3.62
N TYR A 49 -2.11 7.89 3.04
CA TYR A 49 -2.38 7.96 1.60
C TYR A 49 -1.09 7.70 0.80
N SER A 50 -0.03 8.44 1.11
CA SER A 50 1.26 8.35 0.42
C SER A 50 1.89 6.97 0.56
N PHE A 51 1.86 6.39 1.76
CA PHE A 51 2.33 5.02 2.02
C PHE A 51 1.61 3.99 1.14
N VAL A 52 0.30 4.13 0.99
CA VAL A 52 -0.48 3.19 0.17
C VAL A 52 -0.21 3.37 -1.32
N ILE A 53 0.08 4.58 -1.80
CA ILE A 53 0.56 4.75 -3.18
C ILE A 53 1.87 3.98 -3.41
N VAL A 54 2.82 4.03 -2.46
CA VAL A 54 4.06 3.23 -2.53
C VAL A 54 3.75 1.74 -2.53
N LEU A 55 2.77 1.30 -1.74
CA LEU A 55 2.31 -0.09 -1.74
C LEU A 55 1.76 -0.52 -3.12
N LEU A 56 0.91 0.30 -3.73
CA LEU A 56 0.39 0.03 -5.07
C LEU A 56 1.51 0.01 -6.10
N GLU A 57 2.47 0.93 -6.02
CA GLU A 57 3.64 0.96 -6.90
C GLU A 57 4.45 -0.34 -6.80
N MET A 58 4.64 -0.89 -5.59
CA MET A 58 5.34 -2.17 -5.40
C MET A 58 4.58 -3.34 -6.02
N TYR A 59 3.25 -3.40 -5.85
CA TYR A 59 2.44 -4.48 -6.44
C TYR A 59 2.35 -4.36 -7.95
N ALA A 60 2.22 -3.15 -8.49
CA ALA A 60 2.11 -2.94 -9.92
C ALA A 60 3.46 -2.94 -10.65
N ARG A 61 4.55 -2.67 -9.92
CA ARG A 61 5.86 -2.29 -10.48
C ARG A 61 5.76 -1.12 -11.46
N LYS A 62 4.92 -0.15 -11.09
CA LYS A 62 4.62 1.04 -11.89
C LYS A 62 4.63 2.27 -11.01
N LYS A 63 5.46 3.25 -11.38
CA LYS A 63 5.48 4.56 -10.72
C LYS A 63 4.11 5.23 -10.88
N PRO A 64 3.61 6.00 -9.90
CA PRO A 64 2.38 6.77 -10.05
C PRO A 64 2.39 7.73 -11.25
N THR A 65 3.58 8.12 -11.70
CA THR A 65 3.85 9.00 -12.85
C THR A 65 4.30 8.26 -14.11
N ASP A 66 4.13 6.93 -14.17
CA ASP A 66 4.48 6.14 -15.36
C ASP A 66 3.73 6.67 -16.60
N ALA A 67 4.44 6.74 -17.73
CA ALA A 67 3.91 7.29 -18.98
C ALA A 67 2.65 6.56 -19.48
N MET A 68 2.43 5.31 -19.05
CA MET A 68 1.22 4.56 -19.42
C MET A 68 -0.09 5.20 -18.94
N PHE A 69 -0.04 6.01 -17.87
CA PHE A 69 -1.23 6.62 -17.29
C PHE A 69 -1.69 7.89 -18.04
N GLY A 70 -0.75 8.60 -18.69
CA GLY A 70 -1.02 9.87 -19.35
C GLY A 70 -1.69 10.88 -18.40
N GLU A 71 -2.61 11.70 -18.93
CA GLU A 71 -3.32 12.71 -18.15
C GLU A 71 -4.66 12.23 -17.57
N LYS A 72 -5.20 11.12 -18.07
CA LYS A 72 -6.59 10.69 -17.81
C LYS A 72 -6.71 9.57 -16.79
N MET A 73 -5.61 8.90 -16.48
CA MET A 73 -5.58 7.77 -15.56
C MET A 73 -4.55 8.04 -14.47
N SER A 74 -4.77 7.48 -13.29
CA SER A 74 -3.81 7.45 -12.19
C SER A 74 -3.59 5.99 -11.80
N LEU A 75 -2.48 5.70 -11.10
CA LEU A 75 -2.26 4.38 -10.51
C LEU A 75 -3.46 3.93 -9.65
N LYS A 76 -3.99 4.84 -8.81
CA LYS A 76 -5.19 4.60 -8.00
C LYS A 76 -6.39 4.18 -8.86
N SER A 77 -6.74 4.96 -9.88
CA SER A 77 -7.91 4.68 -10.70
C SER A 77 -7.76 3.42 -11.55
N TRP A 78 -6.54 3.12 -12.01
CA TRP A 78 -6.25 1.90 -12.76
C TRP A 78 -6.40 0.63 -11.91
N VAL A 79 -5.86 0.66 -10.69
CA VAL A 79 -6.03 -0.44 -9.72
C VAL A 79 -7.50 -0.60 -9.35
N SER A 80 -8.20 0.51 -9.05
CA SER A 80 -9.64 0.49 -8.73
C SER A 80 -10.47 -0.15 -9.85
N GLN A 81 -10.27 0.29 -11.09
CA GLN A 81 -10.98 -0.27 -12.24
C GLN A 81 -10.68 -1.76 -12.43
N SER A 82 -9.44 -2.18 -12.18
CA SER A 82 -9.05 -3.58 -12.31
C SER A 82 -9.61 -4.46 -11.19
N LEU A 83 -9.85 -3.91 -10.00
CA LEU A 83 -10.59 -4.59 -8.94
C LEU A 83 -12.06 -4.78 -9.35
N ASP A 84 -12.70 -3.73 -9.87
CA ASP A 84 -14.09 -3.78 -10.32
C ASP A 84 -14.29 -4.78 -11.48
N ASP A 85 -13.34 -4.83 -12.42
CA ASP A 85 -13.34 -5.74 -13.56
C ASP A 85 -12.92 -7.18 -13.20
N ASN A 86 -12.48 -7.44 -11.97
CA ASN A 86 -11.86 -8.71 -11.54
C ASN A 86 -10.64 -9.10 -12.41
N LYS A 87 -9.81 -8.12 -12.76
CA LYS A 87 -8.61 -8.24 -13.62
C LYS A 87 -7.31 -7.90 -12.91
N ILE A 88 -7.22 -8.13 -11.60
CA ILE A 88 -6.02 -7.77 -10.83
C ILE A 88 -4.73 -8.41 -11.34
N ILE A 89 -4.81 -9.55 -12.03
CA ILE A 89 -3.64 -10.20 -12.64
C ILE A 89 -2.98 -9.37 -13.74
N GLU A 90 -3.70 -8.43 -14.33
CA GLU A 90 -3.17 -7.50 -15.34
C GLU A 90 -2.43 -6.32 -14.69
N VAL A 91 -2.74 -6.05 -13.41
CA VAL A 91 -2.12 -4.97 -12.63
C VAL A 91 -0.89 -5.43 -11.89
N VAL A 92 -0.98 -6.61 -11.26
CA VAL A 92 0.05 -7.11 -10.34
C VAL A 92 1.26 -7.61 -11.12
N ASP A 93 2.47 -7.28 -10.66
CA ASP A 93 3.73 -7.74 -11.24
C ASP A 93 3.68 -9.27 -11.41
N ALA A 94 3.95 -9.72 -12.64
CA ALA A 94 4.00 -11.14 -12.98
C ALA A 94 5.07 -11.92 -12.19
N ASN A 95 6.00 -11.27 -11.48
CA ASN A 95 6.90 -11.94 -10.54
C ASN A 95 6.26 -12.22 -9.17
N LEU A 96 5.16 -11.54 -8.83
CA LEU A 96 4.43 -11.70 -7.57
C LEU A 96 3.24 -12.66 -7.71
N LEU A 97 2.55 -12.63 -8.86
CA LEU A 97 1.35 -13.43 -9.10
C LEU A 97 1.32 -14.00 -10.53
N ARG A 98 1.44 -15.32 -10.67
CA ARG A 98 1.38 -16.04 -11.96
C ARG A 98 0.30 -17.11 -11.93
N ARG A 99 -0.43 -17.30 -13.02
CA ARG A 99 -1.46 -18.37 -13.10
C ARG A 99 -0.89 -19.77 -12.86
N GLU A 100 0.40 -19.95 -13.14
CA GLU A 100 1.10 -21.21 -12.95
C GLU A 100 1.59 -21.45 -11.51
N ASP A 101 1.39 -20.52 -10.59
CA ASP A 101 1.82 -20.66 -9.20
C ASP A 101 1.06 -21.79 -8.49
N ASN A 102 1.77 -22.70 -7.82
CA ASN A 102 1.17 -23.79 -7.03
C ASN A 102 0.15 -23.29 -5.98
N ASN A 103 0.33 -22.07 -5.48
CA ASN A 103 -0.53 -21.42 -4.50
C ASN A 103 -1.29 -20.22 -5.08
N PHE A 104 -1.58 -20.22 -6.40
CA PHE A 104 -2.18 -19.08 -7.11
C PHE A 104 -3.41 -18.52 -6.40
N SER A 105 -4.39 -19.36 -6.06
CA SER A 105 -5.63 -18.92 -5.40
C SER A 105 -5.35 -18.22 -4.05
N ALA A 106 -4.43 -18.75 -3.24
CA ALA A 106 -4.06 -18.13 -1.97
C ALA A 106 -3.33 -16.79 -2.15
N LYS A 107 -2.42 -16.71 -3.15
CA LYS A 107 -1.72 -15.46 -3.50
C LYS A 107 -2.70 -14.41 -4.03
N GLU A 108 -3.57 -14.80 -4.96
CA GLU A 108 -4.60 -13.95 -5.56
C GLU A 108 -5.50 -13.35 -4.47
N GLN A 109 -6.02 -14.16 -3.55
CA GLN A 109 -6.85 -13.70 -2.45
C GLN A 109 -6.10 -12.78 -1.47
N CYS A 110 -4.82 -13.04 -1.22
CA CYS A 110 -3.96 -12.17 -0.41
C CYS A 110 -3.81 -10.80 -1.07
N VAL A 111 -3.48 -10.77 -2.37
CA VAL A 111 -3.32 -9.53 -3.13
C VAL A 111 -4.64 -8.77 -3.21
N LEU A 112 -5.76 -9.43 -3.51
CA LEU A 112 -7.09 -8.81 -3.49
C LEU A 112 -7.39 -8.13 -2.15
N SER A 113 -7.09 -8.82 -1.04
CA SER A 113 -7.32 -8.27 0.30
C SER A 113 -6.47 -7.03 0.57
N ILE A 114 -5.23 -7.01 0.10
CA ILE A 114 -4.31 -5.87 0.25
C ILE A 114 -4.74 -4.70 -0.63
N LEU A 115 -5.10 -4.95 -1.89
CA LEU A 115 -5.55 -3.92 -2.81
C LEU A 115 -6.90 -3.31 -2.39
N ALA A 116 -7.82 -4.12 -1.85
CA ALA A 116 -9.08 -3.63 -1.28
C ALA A 116 -8.82 -2.71 -0.06
N LEU A 117 -7.95 -3.14 0.86
CA LEU A 117 -7.53 -2.31 2.00
C LEU A 117 -6.87 -1.00 1.52
N ALA A 118 -6.05 -1.07 0.46
CA ALA A 118 -5.44 0.10 -0.13
C ALA A 118 -6.48 1.11 -0.64
N MET A 119 -7.58 0.66 -1.25
CA MET A 119 -8.64 1.56 -1.71
C MET A 119 -9.30 2.33 -0.55
N GLU A 120 -9.47 1.70 0.62
CA GLU A 120 -9.99 2.35 1.82
C GLU A 120 -9.04 3.43 2.37
N CYS A 121 -7.73 3.25 2.21
CA CYS A 121 -6.72 4.25 2.58
C CYS A 121 -6.61 5.41 1.58
N LEU A 122 -7.08 5.24 0.35
CA LEU A 122 -6.97 6.22 -0.72
C LEU A 122 -8.23 7.08 -0.87
N ILE A 123 -9.18 7.01 0.06
CA ILE A 123 -10.37 7.88 0.08
C ILE A 123 -9.93 9.34 0.10
N ASN A 124 -10.57 10.20 -0.71
CA ASN A 124 -10.13 11.59 -0.82
C ASN A 124 -10.34 12.38 0.49
N SER A 125 -11.42 12.09 1.22
CA SER A 125 -11.70 12.68 2.54
C SER A 125 -10.75 12.12 3.61
N PRO A 126 -9.90 12.96 4.25
CA PRO A 126 -8.96 12.49 5.28
C PRO A 126 -9.64 11.90 6.50
N MET A 127 -10.87 12.33 6.81
CA MET A 127 -11.65 11.91 7.97
C MET A 127 -12.34 10.54 7.77
N GLU A 128 -12.53 10.14 6.51
CA GLU A 128 -13.10 8.84 6.15
C GLU A 128 -12.02 7.77 5.93
N ARG A 129 -10.76 8.17 5.78
CA ARG A 129 -9.64 7.23 5.67
C ARG A 129 -9.46 6.47 6.97
N ILE A 130 -9.18 5.18 6.82
CA ILE A 130 -8.84 4.32 7.95
C ILE A 130 -7.52 4.75 8.60
N SER A 131 -7.45 4.64 9.92
CA SER A 131 -6.26 5.03 10.67
C SER A 131 -5.07 4.09 10.42
N THR A 132 -3.84 4.58 10.55
CA THR A 132 -2.62 3.76 10.43
C THR A 132 -2.65 2.53 11.34
N ARG A 133 -3.19 2.67 12.56
CA ARG A 133 -3.33 1.54 13.50
C ARG A 133 -4.21 0.44 12.90
N GLU A 134 -5.34 0.82 12.32
CA GLU A 134 -6.25 -0.13 11.67
C GLU A 134 -5.63 -0.76 10.43
N VAL A 135 -4.90 0.03 9.62
CA VAL A 135 -4.14 -0.48 8.47
C VAL A 135 -3.18 -1.57 8.89
N VAL A 136 -2.36 -1.32 9.92
CA VAL A 136 -1.38 -2.31 10.43
C VAL A 136 -2.08 -3.56 10.94
N ALA A 137 -3.17 -3.41 11.72
CA ALA A 137 -3.91 -4.55 12.24
C ALA A 137 -4.49 -5.43 11.12
N ARG A 138 -5.05 -4.81 10.07
CA ARG A 138 -5.61 -5.53 8.92
C ARG A 138 -4.52 -6.17 8.06
N LEU A 139 -3.38 -5.51 7.86
CA LEU A 139 -2.24 -6.10 7.15
C LEU A 139 -1.69 -7.34 7.88
N GLU A 140 -1.52 -7.30 9.20
CA GLU A 140 -1.08 -8.47 9.98
C GLU A 140 -2.10 -9.61 9.94
N LYS A 141 -3.40 -9.29 9.93
CA LYS A 141 -4.47 -10.29 9.73
C LYS A 141 -4.40 -10.95 8.35
N ILE A 142 -4.19 -10.16 7.29
CA ILE A 142 -4.05 -10.67 5.92
C ILE A 142 -2.83 -11.60 5.83
N LYS A 143 -1.67 -11.15 6.33
CA LYS A 143 -0.43 -11.93 6.39
C LYS A 143 -0.63 -13.25 7.13
N THR A 144 -1.23 -13.24 8.31
CA THR A 144 -1.51 -14.45 9.09
C THR A 144 -2.42 -15.42 8.33
N THR A 145 -3.44 -14.88 7.66
CA THR A 145 -4.36 -15.67 6.85
C THR A 145 -3.64 -16.34 5.67
N PHE A 146 -2.79 -15.59 4.97
CA PHE A 146 -2.01 -16.10 3.84
C PHE A 146 -0.99 -17.17 4.24
N LEU A 147 -0.28 -16.98 5.37
CA LEU A 147 0.66 -17.98 5.88
C LEU A 147 -0.02 -19.27 6.31
N ARG A 148 -1.28 -19.22 6.76
CA ARG A 148 -2.06 -20.41 7.11
C ARG A 148 -2.50 -21.19 5.87
N THR A 149 -2.75 -20.52 4.76
CA THR A 149 -3.18 -21.14 3.49
C THR A 149 -2.02 -21.60 2.62
N THR A 150 -0.77 -21.23 2.95
CA THR A 150 0.45 -21.62 2.23
C THR A 150 1.47 -22.29 3.19
N PRO A 151 1.28 -23.58 3.54
CA PRO A 151 2.09 -24.26 4.55
C PRO A 151 3.57 -24.46 4.18
N ASP A 152 3.97 -24.22 2.93
CA ASP A 152 5.36 -24.42 2.45
C ASP A 152 6.36 -23.33 2.92
N ALA A 153 5.92 -22.35 3.71
CA ALA A 153 6.77 -21.29 4.27
C ALA A 153 7.22 -21.56 5.73
N LYS A 154 7.19 -22.83 6.19
CA LYS A 154 7.87 -23.19 7.45
C LYS A 154 9.37 -23.30 7.19
N ASP A 155 10.05 -22.19 7.46
CA ASP A 155 11.50 -22.05 7.52
C ASP A 155 12.11 -23.19 8.35
N GLY A 156 13.06 -23.90 7.75
CA GLY A 156 13.87 -24.92 8.40
C GLY A 156 14.81 -24.26 9.40
N LYS A 157 14.55 -24.47 10.69
CA LYS A 157 15.55 -24.37 11.75
C LYS A 157 15.29 -25.45 12.81
N GLY A 158 16.28 -26.30 13.02
CA GLY A 158 16.38 -27.12 14.23
C GLY A 158 16.72 -28.60 14.02
N GLU A 159 17.67 -28.94 13.16
CA GLU A 159 18.44 -30.16 13.37
C GLU A 159 19.48 -29.86 14.46
N GLN A 160 19.23 -30.33 15.69
CA GLN A 160 20.27 -30.65 16.67
C GLN A 160 19.92 -31.98 17.36
N ILE A 161 20.56 -33.01 16.83
CA ILE A 161 21.19 -34.18 17.47
C ILE A 161 21.43 -34.13 19.01
N ASN A 162 21.18 -35.30 19.62
CA ASN A 162 21.73 -35.89 20.86
C ASN A 162 21.25 -35.27 22.20
N GLU A 163 20.88 -36.01 23.26
CA GLU A 163 21.26 -37.36 23.72
C GLU A 163 20.05 -38.28 24.02
#